data_AF-A0A941N704-F1
#
_entry.id   AF-A0A941N704-F1
#
_cell.length_a   1.000
_cell.length_b   1.000
_cell.length_c   1.000
_cell.angle_alpha   90.00
_cell.angle_beta   90.00
_cell.angle_gamma   90.00
#
_symmetry.space_group_name_H-M   'P 1'
#
loop_
_entity.id
_entity.type
_entity.pdbx_description
1 polymer ?
#
loop_
_entity_poly.entity_id
_entity_poly.type
_entity_poly.pdbx_seq_one_letter_code
_entity_poly.pdbx_strand_id
1 'polypeptide(L)'
;MSKTAADGIRRGLEQALAFANGTGDPRKYRVHIPHEIDVKRIRTKLGMTQAKFAQEFGFSLDTLRHWEQGRRMPDGPARAYLKVIDHAPKTVAKALKAA
;
A
#
# COMPACT_ATOMS: atom_id res chain seq x y z
N MET A 1 -34.49 -1.23 21.41
CA MET A 1 -34.86 -1.79 20.10
C MET A 1 -33.64 -2.47 19.49
N SER A 2 -33.77 -3.75 19.11
CA SER A 2 -32.67 -4.53 18.53
C SER A 2 -32.31 -3.96 17.16
N LYS A 3 -31.02 -3.67 16.92
CA LYS A 3 -30.54 -3.30 15.58
C LYS A 3 -30.73 -4.52 14.68
N THR A 4 -31.56 -4.39 13.66
CA THR A 4 -31.78 -5.48 12.71
C THR A 4 -30.59 -5.61 11.75
N ALA A 5 -30.46 -6.77 11.11
CA ALA A 5 -29.48 -6.96 10.04
C ALA A 5 -29.64 -5.93 8.92
N ALA A 6 -30.89 -5.54 8.61
CA ALA A 6 -31.19 -4.50 7.62
C ALA A 6 -30.61 -3.13 8.00
N ASP A 7 -30.69 -2.74 9.28
CA ASP A 7 -30.08 -1.50 9.77
C ASP A 7 -28.55 -1.54 9.66
N GLY A 8 -27.94 -2.71 9.80
CA GLY A 8 -26.52 -2.93 9.60
C GLY A 8 -26.11 -2.73 8.14
N ILE A 9 -26.83 -3.36 7.22
CA ILE A 9 -26.57 -3.28 5.77
C ILE A 9 -26.73 -1.84 5.28
N ARG A 10 -27.82 -1.15 5.65
CA ARG A 10 -28.05 0.25 5.28
C ARG A 10 -26.88 1.15 5.72
N ARG A 11 -26.47 1.05 6.98
CA ARG A 11 -25.32 1.80 7.50
C ARG A 11 -24.02 1.50 6.75
N GLY A 12 -23.78 0.24 6.40
CA GLY A 12 -22.59 -0.15 5.63
C GLY A 12 -22.57 0.48 4.22
N LEU A 13 -23.73 0.50 3.55
CA LEU A 13 -23.87 1.12 2.22
C LEU A 13 -23.72 2.65 2.27
N GLU A 14 -24.28 3.31 3.29
CA GLU A 14 -24.08 4.75 3.52
C GLU A 14 -22.61 5.09 3.74
N GLN A 15 -21.89 4.27 4.51
CA GLN A 15 -20.44 4.42 4.73
C GLN A 15 -19.63 4.23 3.44
N ALA A 16 -20.03 3.27 2.59
CA ALA A 16 -19.40 3.02 1.29
C ALA A 16 -19.62 4.19 0.32
N LEU A 17 -20.84 4.75 0.26
CA LEU A 17 -21.15 5.95 -0.52
C LEU A 17 -20.33 7.16 -0.06
N ALA A 18 -20.25 7.39 1.26
CA ALA A 18 -19.46 8.50 1.80
C ALA A 18 -17.96 8.36 1.46
N PHE A 19 -17.43 7.13 1.48
CA PHE A 19 -16.05 6.86 1.07
C PHE A 19 -15.85 7.15 -0.43
N ALA A 20 -16.73 6.64 -1.29
CA ALA A 20 -16.64 6.84 -2.73
C ALA A 20 -16.73 8.32 -3.13
N ASN A 21 -17.54 9.11 -2.41
CA ASN A 21 -17.70 10.54 -2.64
C ASN A 21 -16.63 11.41 -1.96
N GLY A 22 -15.69 10.83 -1.21
CA GLY A 22 -14.65 11.56 -0.48
C GLY A 22 -15.17 12.37 0.72
N THR A 23 -16.42 12.17 1.15
CA THR A 23 -17.04 12.86 2.30
C THR A 23 -17.00 12.04 3.59
N GLY A 24 -16.42 10.84 3.53
CA GLY A 24 -16.27 9.94 4.66
C GLY A 24 -15.29 10.45 5.71
N ASP A 25 -15.58 10.18 6.99
CA ASP A 25 -14.65 10.46 8.11
C ASP A 25 -13.43 9.53 8.04
N PRO A 26 -12.21 10.04 7.75
CA PRO A 26 -10.99 9.22 7.61
C PRO A 26 -10.69 8.38 8.86
N ARG A 27 -11.14 8.81 10.04
CA ARG A 27 -10.92 8.12 11.32
C ARG A 27 -11.72 6.83 11.46
N LYS A 28 -12.77 6.65 10.64
CA LYS A 28 -13.65 5.47 10.67
C LYS A 28 -13.26 4.39 9.67
N TYR A 29 -12.31 4.67 8.79
CA TYR A 29 -11.83 3.69 7.81
C TYR A 29 -10.57 3.00 8.32
N ARG A 30 -10.52 1.67 8.18
CA ARG A 30 -9.28 0.92 8.34
C ARG A 30 -8.50 0.99 7.03
N VAL A 31 -7.23 1.35 7.11
CA VAL A 31 -6.32 1.27 5.95
C VAL A 31 -6.20 -0.18 5.54
N HIS A 32 -6.68 -0.49 4.33
CA HIS A 32 -6.55 -1.83 3.76
C HIS A 32 -5.27 -1.89 2.93
N ILE A 33 -4.26 -2.61 3.43
CA ILE A 33 -3.05 -2.92 2.68
C ILE A 33 -3.29 -4.28 2.01
N PRO A 34 -3.16 -4.37 0.68
CA PRO A 34 -3.29 -5.65 -0.02
C PRO A 34 -2.41 -6.73 0.60
N HIS A 35 -2.93 -7.95 0.68
CA HIS A 35 -2.17 -9.10 1.17
C HIS A 35 -1.01 -9.44 0.23
N GLU A 36 -1.25 -9.31 -1.08
CA GLU A 36 -0.26 -9.52 -2.12
C GLU A 36 0.15 -8.19 -2.76
N ILE A 37 1.44 -8.05 -3.03
CA ILE A 37 1.98 -6.88 -3.73
C ILE A 37 2.99 -7.34 -4.76
N ASP A 38 2.79 -6.91 -6.01
CA ASP A 38 3.72 -7.18 -7.10
C ASP A 38 4.88 -6.17 -7.05
N VAL A 39 5.93 -6.54 -6.31
CA VAL A 39 7.13 -5.72 -6.14
C VAL A 39 7.83 -5.47 -7.49
N LYS A 40 7.86 -6.50 -8.34
CA LYS A 40 8.52 -6.42 -9.65
C LYS A 40 7.84 -5.40 -10.54
N ARG A 41 6.50 -5.42 -10.59
CA ARG A 41 5.70 -4.43 -11.34
C ARG A 41 5.95 -3.01 -10.85
N ILE A 42 6.01 -2.79 -9.53
CA ILE A 42 6.26 -1.46 -8.95
C ILE A 42 7.63 -0.96 -9.42
N ARG A 43 8.67 -1.80 -9.31
CA ARG A 43 10.02 -1.44 -9.75
C ARG A 43 10.10 -1.18 -11.26
N THR A 44 9.53 -2.06 -12.09
CA THR A 44 9.61 -1.93 -13.55
C THR A 44 8.84 -0.73 -14.07
N LYS A 45 7.72 -0.36 -13.44
CA LYS A 45 6.98 0.88 -13.70
C LYS A 45 7.85 2.13 -13.52
N LEU A 46 8.83 2.09 -12.61
CA LEU A 46 9.79 3.19 -12.39
C LEU A 46 11.02 3.12 -13.31
N GLY A 47 11.14 2.11 -14.19
CA GLY A 47 12.29 1.95 -15.08
C GLY A 47 13.61 1.66 -14.34
N MET A 48 13.55 1.08 -13.14
CA MET A 48 14.72 0.88 -12.30
C MET A 48 15.24 -0.57 -12.34
N THR A 49 16.55 -0.73 -12.27
CA THR A 49 17.19 -2.02 -11.96
C THR A 49 16.88 -2.41 -10.51
N GLN A 50 17.02 -3.70 -10.16
CA GLN A 50 16.84 -4.15 -8.78
C GLN A 50 17.77 -3.42 -7.81
N ALA A 51 19.05 -3.27 -8.19
CA ALA A 51 20.03 -2.57 -7.36
C ALA A 51 19.67 -1.10 -7.13
N LYS A 52 19.26 -0.39 -8.20
CA LYS A 52 18.85 1.02 -8.09
C LYS A 52 17.61 1.18 -7.22
N PHE A 53 16.61 0.32 -7.40
CA PHE A 53 15.38 0.37 -6.60
C PHE A 53 15.66 0.07 -5.12
N ALA A 54 16.48 -0.94 -4.84
CA ALA A 54 16.89 -1.28 -3.49
C ALA A 54 17.60 -0.11 -2.81
N GLN A 55 18.57 0.51 -3.49
CA GLN A 55 19.31 1.65 -2.99
C GLN A 55 18.42 2.89 -2.79
N GLU A 56 17.59 3.24 -3.78
CA GLU A 56 16.76 4.46 -3.75
C GLU A 56 15.71 4.44 -2.62
N PHE A 57 15.20 3.25 -2.28
CA PHE A 57 14.10 3.10 -1.31
C PHE A 57 14.50 2.40 0.00
N GLY A 58 15.79 2.11 0.20
CA GLY A 58 16.30 1.57 1.47
C GLY A 58 15.99 0.09 1.71
N PHE A 59 15.96 -0.73 0.65
CA PHE A 59 15.88 -2.18 0.77
C PHE A 59 17.26 -2.82 0.55
N SER A 60 17.47 -4.01 1.09
CA SER A 60 18.60 -4.83 0.65
C SER A 60 18.28 -5.44 -0.74
N LEU A 61 19.29 -5.55 -1.60
CA LEU A 61 19.13 -6.17 -2.91
C LEU A 61 18.67 -7.63 -2.80
N ASP A 62 19.13 -8.35 -1.77
CA ASP A 62 18.77 -9.73 -1.52
C ASP A 62 17.28 -9.89 -1.13
N THR A 63 16.81 -9.03 -0.22
CA THR A 63 15.39 -8.97 0.16
C THR A 63 14.50 -8.70 -1.06
N LEU A 64 14.87 -7.72 -1.89
CA LEU A 64 14.12 -7.40 -3.10
C LEU A 64 14.05 -8.59 -4.07
N ARG A 65 15.17 -9.32 -4.26
CA ARG A 65 15.22 -10.52 -5.09
C ARG A 65 14.34 -11.63 -4.55
N HIS A 66 14.37 -11.88 -3.23
CA HIS A 66 13.50 -12.87 -2.59
C HIS A 66 12.02 -12.57 -2.80
N TRP A 67 11.62 -11.29 -2.71
CA TRP A 67 10.25 -10.86 -2.99
C TRP A 67 9.87 -11.03 -4.46
N GLU A 68 10.68 -10.54 -5.40
CA GLU A 68 10.36 -10.62 -6.82
C GLU A 68 10.38 -12.04 -7.39
N GLN A 69 11.06 -12.98 -6.72
CA GLN A 69 11.06 -14.40 -7.05
C GLN A 69 9.98 -15.19 -6.30
N GLY A 70 9.23 -14.56 -5.38
CA GLY A 70 8.20 -15.23 -4.57
C GLY A 70 8.75 -16.17 -3.49
N ARG A 71 10.05 -16.15 -3.19
CA ARG A 71 10.63 -16.98 -2.12
C ARG A 71 10.25 -16.49 -0.73
N ARG A 72 9.96 -15.19 -0.60
CA ARG A 72 9.42 -14.55 0.61
C ARG A 72 8.41 -13.51 0.19
N MET A 73 7.47 -13.19 1.09
CA MET A 73 6.56 -12.06 0.90
C MET A 73 7.01 -10.86 1.76
N PRO A 74 6.78 -9.61 1.31
CA PRO A 74 6.96 -8.45 2.17
C PRO A 74 5.99 -8.51 3.35
N ASP A 75 6.46 -8.11 4.54
CA ASP A 75 5.62 -8.01 5.73
C ASP A 75 4.64 -6.82 5.64
N GLY A 76 3.78 -6.67 6.65
CA GLY A 76 2.73 -5.63 6.65
C GLY A 76 3.28 -4.22 6.40
N PRO A 77 4.28 -3.76 7.18
CA PRO A 77 4.91 -2.46 6.96
C PRO A 77 5.59 -2.33 5.60
N ALA A 78 6.32 -3.35 5.13
CA ALA A 78 6.94 -3.31 3.81
C ALA A 78 5.91 -3.22 2.68
N ARG A 79 4.77 -3.94 2.77
CA ARG A 79 3.67 -3.81 1.79
C ARG A 79 3.06 -2.41 1.80
N ALA A 80 2.85 -1.82 2.98
CA ALA A 80 2.38 -0.45 3.09
C ALA A 80 3.35 0.52 2.43
N TYR A 81 4.64 0.36 2.71
CA TYR A 81 5.69 1.21 2.17
C TYR A 81 5.81 1.09 0.65
N LEU A 82 5.81 -0.13 0.11
CA LEU A 82 5.78 -0.41 -1.33
C LEU A 82 4.54 0.19 -2.01
N LYS A 83 3.37 0.18 -1.34
CA LYS A 83 2.15 0.83 -1.83
C LYS A 83 2.33 2.35 -1.93
N VAL A 84 2.99 2.98 -0.95
CA VAL A 84 3.30 4.41 -0.99
C VAL A 84 4.31 4.71 -2.10
N ILE A 85 5.34 3.88 -2.28
CA ILE A 85 6.31 4.01 -3.39
C ILE A 85 5.60 3.96 -4.76
N ASP A 86 4.67 3.03 -4.97
CA ASP A 86 3.95 2.90 -6.25
C ASP A 86 3.07 4.12 -6.55
N HIS A 87 2.59 4.81 -5.51
CA HIS A 87 1.72 5.98 -5.63
C HIS A 87 2.50 7.30 -5.74
N ALA A 88 3.55 7.47 -4.93
CA ALA A 88 4.27 8.73 -4.78
C ALA A 88 5.81 8.53 -4.72
N PRO A 89 6.43 7.93 -5.75
CA PRO A 89 7.84 7.51 -5.70
C PRO A 89 8.80 8.69 -5.50
N LYS A 90 8.52 9.83 -6.15
CA LYS A 90 9.34 11.06 -6.03
C LYS A 90 9.28 11.65 -4.62
N THR A 91 8.11 11.62 -3.99
CA THR A 91 7.91 12.14 -2.63
C THR A 91 8.66 11.29 -1.62
N VAL A 92 8.56 9.96 -1.74
CA VAL A 92 9.30 9.02 -0.89
C VAL A 92 10.81 9.22 -1.05
N ALA A 93 11.31 9.21 -2.29
CA ALA A 93 12.73 9.41 -2.58
C ALA A 93 13.25 10.74 -2.04
N LYS A 94 12.48 11.83 -2.18
CA LYS A 94 12.83 13.13 -1.61
C LYS A 94 12.88 13.09 -0.09
N ALA A 95 11.88 12.47 0.56
CA ALA A 95 11.83 12.37 2.01
C ALA A 95 13.01 11.58 2.58
N LEU A 96 13.41 10.49 1.92
CA LEU A 96 14.57 9.68 2.35
C LEU A 96 15.92 10.39 2.17
N LYS A 97 16.05 11.27 1.17
CA LYS A 97 17.29 12.04 0.92
C LYS A 97 17.45 13.28 1.79
N ALA A 98 16.36 13.74 2.41
CA ALA A 98 16.35 14.91 3.28
C ALA A 98 16.72 14.57 4.74
N ALA A 99 17.09 13.32 5.01
CA ALA A 99 17.52 12.81 6.31
C ALA A 99 19.05 12.81 6.42
#